data_AF-A0A371IPK0-F1
#
_entry.id   AF-A0A371IPK0-F1
#
_cell.length_a   1.000
_cell.length_b   1.000
_cell.length_c   1.000
_cell.angle_alpha   90.00
_cell.angle_beta   90.00
_cell.angle_gamma   90.00
#
_symmetry.space_group_name_H-M   'P 1'
#
loop_
_entity.id
_entity.type
_entity.pdbx_description
1 polymer ?
#
loop_
_entity_poly.entity_id
_entity_poly.type
_entity_poly.pdbx_seq_one_letter_code
_entity_poly.pdbx_strand_id
1 'polypeptide(L)'
;MSRKNKKNIEIENEKLIKEIKRAQLDVKTAECFFHMVTDPELVDVAIYELEAKKSKYRYLINVARNKGIKKSLKESLIDAMAK
;
A
#
# COMPACT_ATOMS: atom_id res chain seq x y z
N MET A 1 26.97 14.00 -8.71
CA MET A 1 26.47 12.68 -8.29
C MET A 1 26.78 11.65 -9.38
N SER A 2 27.34 10.48 -9.04
CA SER A 2 27.71 9.43 -10.01
C SER A 2 26.47 8.77 -10.65
N ARG A 3 26.53 8.41 -11.95
CA ARG A 3 25.43 7.73 -12.68
C ARG A 3 24.94 6.45 -11.97
N LYS A 4 25.83 5.76 -11.24
CA LYS A 4 25.51 4.56 -10.46
C LYS A 4 24.53 4.84 -9.30
N ASN A 5 24.66 5.99 -8.63
CA ASN A 5 23.75 6.37 -7.54
C ASN A 5 22.34 6.70 -8.04
N LYS A 6 22.22 7.36 -9.21
CA LYS A 6 20.91 7.69 -9.79
C LYS A 6 20.12 6.42 -10.11
N LYS A 7 20.77 5.42 -10.72
CA LYS A 7 20.13 4.13 -11.06
C LYS A 7 19.67 3.36 -9.82
N ASN A 8 20.46 3.36 -8.75
CA ASN A 8 20.06 2.71 -7.49
C ASN A 8 18.84 3.37 -6.86
N ILE A 9 18.76 4.70 -6.88
CA ILE A 9 17.59 5.45 -6.35
C ILE A 9 16.31 5.09 -7.12
N GLU A 10 16.41 4.96 -8.44
CA GLU A 10 15.27 4.60 -9.30
C GLU A 10 14.76 3.18 -9.00
N ILE A 11 15.66 2.21 -8.86
CA ILE A 11 15.32 0.82 -8.48
C ILE A 11 14.62 0.78 -7.11
N GLU A 12 15.13 1.52 -6.13
CA GLU A 12 14.53 1.56 -4.79
C GLU A 12 13.14 2.23 -4.80
N ASN A 13 12.94 3.24 -5.65
CA ASN A 13 11.63 3.86 -5.84
C ASN A 13 10.64 2.89 -6.50
N GLU A 14 11.07 2.12 -7.51
CA GLU A 14 10.24 1.09 -8.14
C GLU A 14 9.82 -0.01 -7.16
N LYS A 15 10.76 -0.47 -6.32
CA LYS A 15 10.44 -1.45 -5.26
C LYS A 15 9.39 -0.92 -4.31
N LEU A 16 9.56 0.31 -3.82
CA LEU A 16 8.59 0.94 -2.94
C LEU A 16 7.20 1.07 -3.60
N ILE A 17 7.14 1.43 -4.87
CA ILE A 17 5.87 1.48 -5.62
C ILE A 17 5.22 0.10 -5.70
N LYS A 18 5.99 -0.96 -5.97
CA LYS A 18 5.48 -2.34 -5.99
C LYS A 18 4.95 -2.78 -4.63
N GLU A 19 5.65 -2.42 -3.54
CA GLU A 19 5.20 -2.70 -2.19
C GLU A 19 3.91 -1.97 -1.82
N ILE A 20 3.76 -0.71 -2.23
CA ILE A 20 2.53 0.06 -2.04
C ILE A 20 1.35 -0.62 -2.75
N LYS A 21 1.53 -1.04 -4.01
CA LYS A 21 0.50 -1.77 -4.77
C LYS A 21 0.11 -3.07 -4.08
N ARG A 22 1.09 -3.82 -3.57
CA ARG A 22 0.83 -5.04 -2.81
C ARG A 22 0.07 -4.75 -1.52
N ALA A 23 0.48 -3.75 -0.75
CA ALA A 23 -0.20 -3.36 0.48
C ALA A 23 -1.64 -2.90 0.22
N GLN A 24 -1.91 -2.27 -0.92
CA GLN A 24 -3.28 -1.92 -1.33
C GLN A 24 -4.13 -3.18 -1.61
N LEU A 25 -3.57 -4.19 -2.28
CA LEU A 25 -4.26 -5.47 -2.47
C LEU A 25 -4.49 -6.17 -1.13
N ASP A 26 -3.50 -6.19 -0.23
CA ASP A 26 -3.62 -6.78 1.09
C ASP A 26 -4.76 -6.12 1.90
N VAL A 27 -4.91 -4.79 1.81
CA VAL A 27 -6.05 -4.07 2.41
C VAL A 27 -7.36 -4.56 1.82
N LYS A 28 -7.51 -4.62 0.49
CA LYS A 28 -8.73 -5.10 -0.16
C LYS A 28 -9.07 -6.54 0.26
N THR A 29 -8.07 -7.40 0.37
CA THR A 29 -8.26 -8.78 0.84
C THR A 29 -8.74 -8.82 2.29
N ALA A 30 -8.16 -8.01 3.17
CA ALA A 30 -8.59 -7.93 4.56
C ALA A 30 -10.00 -7.32 4.71
N GLU A 31 -10.37 -6.36 3.85
CA GLU A 31 -11.74 -5.83 3.78
C GLU A 31 -12.74 -6.91 3.36
N CYS A 32 -12.41 -7.70 2.33
CA CYS A 32 -13.24 -8.84 1.94
C CYS A 32 -13.37 -9.85 3.08
N PHE A 33 -12.28 -10.17 3.79
CA PHE A 33 -12.33 -11.08 4.93
C PHE A 33 -13.25 -10.55 6.03
N PHE A 34 -13.12 -9.28 6.40
CA PHE A 34 -14.01 -8.64 7.38
C PHE A 34 -15.49 -8.68 6.98
N HIS A 35 -15.80 -8.49 5.69
CA HIS A 35 -17.18 -8.58 5.22
C HIS A 35 -17.73 -10.01 5.13
N MET A 36 -16.88 -11.01 4.92
CA MET A 36 -17.29 -12.41 4.76
C MET A 36 -17.32 -13.19 6.07
N VAL A 37 -16.68 -12.69 7.13
CA VAL A 37 -16.62 -13.39 8.40
C VAL A 37 -18.02 -13.43 9.04
N THR A 38 -18.47 -14.64 9.38
CA THR A 38 -19.79 -14.87 10.02
C THR A 38 -19.65 -15.42 11.43
N ASP A 39 -18.47 -15.95 11.78
CA ASP A 39 -18.16 -16.42 13.13
C ASP A 39 -17.86 -15.20 14.03
N PRO A 40 -18.67 -14.96 15.09
CA PRO A 40 -18.46 -13.85 16.01
C PRO A 40 -17.07 -13.84 16.66
N GLU A 41 -16.47 -15.01 16.92
CA GLU A 41 -15.15 -15.12 17.54
C GLU A 41 -14.01 -14.68 16.61
N LEU A 42 -14.28 -14.59 15.31
CA LEU A 42 -13.30 -14.17 14.29
C LEU A 42 -13.49 -12.72 13.83
N VAL A 43 -14.56 -12.04 14.26
CA VAL A 43 -14.82 -10.63 13.88
C VAL A 43 -13.67 -9.73 14.33
N ASP A 44 -13.25 -9.86 15.59
CA ASP A 44 -12.13 -9.07 16.11
C ASP A 44 -10.83 -9.34 15.35
N VAL A 45 -10.57 -10.62 15.02
CA VAL A 45 -9.42 -11.00 14.19
C VAL A 45 -9.45 -10.27 12.85
N ALA A 46 -10.62 -10.21 12.21
CA ALA A 46 -10.79 -9.54 10.94
C ALA A 46 -10.63 -8.01 11.04
N ILE A 47 -11.11 -7.39 12.13
CA ILE A 47 -10.92 -5.96 12.42
C ILE A 47 -9.43 -5.65 12.58
N TYR A 48 -8.73 -6.40 13.43
CA TYR A 48 -7.31 -6.19 13.69
C TYR A 48 -6.45 -6.39 12.43
N GLU A 49 -6.73 -7.42 11.64
CA GLU A 49 -6.01 -7.67 10.38
C GLU A 49 -6.22 -6.50 9.40
N LEU A 50 -7.47 -6.03 9.25
CA LEU A 50 -7.79 -4.90 8.39
C LEU A 50 -7.05 -3.63 8.81
N GLU A 51 -7.10 -3.27 10.10
CA GLU A 51 -6.39 -2.09 10.61
C GLU A 51 -4.87 -2.22 10.48
N ALA A 52 -4.31 -3.41 10.68
CA ALA A 52 -2.89 -3.67 10.48
C ALA A 52 -2.48 -3.43 9.02
N LYS A 53 -3.24 -3.96 8.04
CA LYS A 53 -2.95 -3.72 6.61
C LYS A 53 -3.11 -2.25 6.23
N LYS A 54 -4.16 -1.58 6.70
CA LYS A 54 -4.39 -0.15 6.47
C LYS A 54 -3.26 0.70 7.04
N SER A 55 -2.80 0.38 8.25
CA SER A 55 -1.66 1.04 8.90
C SER A 55 -0.38 0.91 8.07
N LYS A 56 -0.04 -0.31 7.63
CA LYS A 56 1.12 -0.55 6.75
C LYS A 56 1.02 0.21 5.43
N TYR A 57 -0.14 0.21 4.78
CA TYR A 57 -0.36 0.95 3.55
C TYR A 57 -0.13 2.46 3.75
N ARG A 58 -0.73 3.06 4.79
CA ARG A 58 -0.52 4.49 5.14
C ARG A 58 0.96 4.81 5.39
N TYR A 59 1.66 3.93 6.11
CA TYR A 59 3.11 4.09 6.33
C TYR A 59 3.88 4.14 5.01
N LEU A 60 3.66 3.21 4.09
CA LEU A 60 4.37 3.16 2.80
C LEU A 60 4.08 4.40 1.93
N ILE A 61 2.83 4.89 1.93
CA ILE A 61 2.47 6.15 1.26
C ILE A 61 3.24 7.33 1.85
N ASN A 62 3.39 7.39 3.18
CA ASN A 62 4.18 8.42 3.85
C ASN A 62 5.66 8.35 3.47
N VAL A 63 6.23 7.14 3.41
CA VAL A 63 7.62 6.94 2.95
C VAL A 63 7.80 7.45 1.51
N ALA A 64 6.89 7.11 0.60
CA ALA A 64 6.97 7.57 -0.79
C ALA A 64 6.85 9.08 -0.92
N ARG A 65 5.95 9.70 -0.15
CA ARG A 65 5.77 11.16 -0.09
C ARG A 65 7.03 11.87 0.40
N ASN A 66 7.66 11.34 1.46
CA ASN A 66 8.90 11.88 2.02
C ASN A 66 10.08 11.74 1.05
N LYS A 67 10.09 10.68 0.22
CA LYS A 67 11.06 10.49 -0.87
C LYS A 67 10.78 11.36 -2.11
N GLY A 68 9.71 12.16 -2.11
CA GLY A 68 9.36 13.02 -3.25
C GLY A 68 8.83 12.26 -4.47
N ILE A 69 8.39 11.01 -4.30
CA ILE A 69 7.78 10.18 -5.35
C ILE A 69 6.34 10.70 -5.58
N LYS A 70 6.19 11.91 -6.13
CA LYS A 70 4.89 12.57 -6.30
C LYS A 70 4.22 12.29 -7.64
N LYS A 71 5.00 11.99 -8.68
CA LYS A 71 4.51 11.96 -10.07
C LYS A 71 3.87 10.63 -10.49
N SER A 72 4.28 9.49 -9.93
CA SER A 72 3.69 8.17 -10.27
C SER A 72 2.54 7.72 -9.37
N LEU A 73 2.28 8.41 -8.26
CA LEU A 73 1.24 8.05 -7.28
C LEU A 73 -0.14 8.63 -7.64
N LYS A 74 -0.18 9.80 -8.33
CA LYS A 74 -1.44 10.36 -8.85
C LYS A 74 -2.07 9.48 -9.93
N GLU A 75 -1.27 8.84 -10.77
CA GLU A 75 -1.77 7.90 -11.78
C GLU A 75 -2.34 6.62 -11.15
N SER A 76 -1.78 6.12 -10.03
CA SER A 76 -2.30 4.91 -9.37
C SER A 76 -3.51 5.14 -8.45
N LEU A 77 -3.67 6.36 -7.90
CA LEU A 77 -4.76 6.68 -6.97
C LEU A 77 -6.03 7.15 -7.69
N ILE A 78 -5.90 7.79 -8.86
CA ILE A 78 -7.06 8.21 -9.66
C ILE A 78 -7.75 7.00 -10.29
N ASP A 79 -7.01 5.95 -10.68
CA ASP A 79 -7.59 4.72 -11.23
C ASP A 79 -8.30 3.83 -10.19
N ALA A 80 -7.90 3.92 -8.92
CA ALA A 80 -8.45 3.06 -7.85
C ALA A 80 -9.78 3.57 -7.25
N MET A 81 -10.20 4.80 -7.58
CA MET A 81 -11.44 5.42 -7.12
C MET A 81 -12.41 5.77 -8.26
N ALA A 82 -12.05 5.53 -9.52
CA ALA A 82 -12.85 5.86 -10.71
C ALA A 82 -13.65 4.67 -11.30
N LYS A 83 -13.82 3.57 -10.55
CA LYS A 83 -14.74 2.47 -10.89
C LYS A 83 -15.52 2.02 -9.66
#